data_AF-A0A1V3WHU3-F1
#
_entry.id   AF-A0A1V3WHU3-F1
#
_cell.length_a   1.000
_cell.length_b   1.000
_cell.length_c   1.000
_cell.angle_alpha   90.00
_cell.angle_beta   90.00
_cell.angle_gamma   90.00
#
_symmetry.space_group_name_H-M   'P 1'
#
loop_
_entity.id
_entity.type
_entity.pdbx_description
1 polymer ?
#
loop_
_entity_poly.entity_id
_entity_poly.type
_entity_poly.pdbx_seq_one_letter_code
_entity_poly.pdbx_strand_id
1 'polypeptide(L)' 'MVEALVGLGFAAKQAEEATDKVLAAEPGTTTSGALRAALALLGKAR' A
#
# COMPACT_ATOMS: atom_id res chain seq x y z
N MET A 1 1.93 7.88 0.11
CA MET A 1 1.48 6.55 0.60
C MET A 1 2.65 5.58 0.73
N VAL A 2 3.47 5.42 -0.31
CA VAL A 2 4.71 4.64 -0.27
C VAL A 2 5.60 5.05 0.90
N GLU A 3 5.86 6.36 1.08
CA GLU A 3 6.67 6.87 2.19
C GLU A 3 6.11 6.52 3.57
N ALA A 4 4.79 6.48 3.73
CA ALA A 4 4.17 6.08 4.99
C ALA A 4 4.40 4.59 5.28
N LEU A 5 4.30 3.73 4.25
CA LEU A 5 4.59 2.31 4.38
C LEU A 5 6.09 2.06 4.65
N VAL A 6 6.97 2.80 3.98
CA VAL A 6 8.42 2.72 4.22
C VAL A 6 8.77 3.18 5.64
N GLY A 7 8.17 4.28 6.12
CA GLY A 7 8.33 4.77 7.50
C GLY A 7 7.81 3.79 8.56
N LEU A 8 6.86 2.91 8.21
CA LEU A 8 6.38 1.82 9.05
C LEU A 8 7.28 0.56 9.01
N GLY A 9 8.35 0.57 8.21
CA GLY A 9 9.33 -0.50 8.13
C GLY A 9 9.16 -1.48 6.96
N PHE A 10 8.28 -1.20 6.00
CA PHE A 10 8.18 -2.00 4.77
C PHE A 10 9.27 -1.62 3.75
N ALA A 11 9.70 -2.57 2.92
CA ALA A 11 10.65 -2.29 1.85
C ALA A 11 10.03 -1.36 0.79
N ALA A 12 10.79 -0.37 0.31
CA ALA A 12 10.30 0.63 -0.66
C ALA A 12 9.67 -0.01 -1.89
N LYS A 13 10.32 -1.03 -2.46
CA LYS A 13 9.81 -1.75 -3.62
C LYS A 13 8.47 -2.43 -3.36
N GLN A 14 8.31 -3.08 -2.21
CA GLN A 14 7.02 -3.70 -1.83
C GLN A 14 5.93 -2.66 -1.59
N ALA A 15 6.29 -1.51 -1.01
CA ALA A 15 5.38 -0.41 -0.76
C ALA A 15 4.87 0.24 -2.06
N GLU A 16 5.75 0.42 -3.06
CA GLU A 16 5.36 0.83 -4.42
C GLU A 16 4.41 -0.19 -5.03
N GLU A 17 4.81 -1.47 -5.13
CA GLU A 17 4.00 -2.52 -5.74
C GLU A 17 2.61 -2.67 -5.09
N ALA A 18 2.52 -2.57 -3.76
CA ALA A 18 1.24 -2.62 -3.06
C ALA A 18 0.39 -1.38 -3.35
N THR A 19 1.00 -0.20 -3.42
CA THR A 19 0.29 1.05 -3.74
C THR A 19 -0.24 1.03 -5.18
N ASP A 20 0.58 0.61 -6.15
CA ASP A 20 0.16 0.44 -7.55
C ASP A 20 -1.00 -0.54 -7.68
N LYS A 21 -0.93 -1.70 -7.01
CA LYS A 21 -2.02 -2.68 -7.02
C LYS A 21 -3.33 -2.12 -6.47
N VAL A 22 -3.27 -1.35 -5.39
CA VAL A 22 -4.47 -0.75 -4.78
C VAL A 22 -5.06 0.34 -5.69
N LEU A 23 -4.22 1.20 -6.27
CA LEU A 23 -4.66 2.25 -7.18
C LEU A 23 -5.23 1.69 -8.48
N ALA A 24 -4.67 0.59 -8.98
CA ALA A 24 -5.18 -0.10 -10.16
C ALA A 24 -6.51 -0.84 -9.88
N ALA A 25 -6.68 -1.37 -8.68
CA ALA A 25 -7.90 -2.09 -8.29
C ALA A 25 -9.08 -1.14 -8.03
N GLU A 26 -8.85 -0.03 -7.34
CA GLU A 26 -9.89 0.92 -6.94
C GLU A 26 -9.44 2.37 -7.20
N PRO A 27 -9.45 2.80 -8.48
CA PRO A 27 -9.10 4.17 -8.85
C PRO A 27 -10.13 5.14 -8.29
N GLY A 28 -9.72 5.96 -7.31
CA GLY A 28 -10.60 6.92 -6.62
C GLY A 28 -10.86 6.62 -5.15
N THR A 29 -10.31 5.53 -4.60
CA THR A 29 -10.33 5.28 -3.17
C THR A 29 -9.60 6.40 -2.41
N THR A 30 -10.16 6.82 -1.27
CA THR A 30 -9.55 7.80 -0.37
C THR A 30 -8.18 7.34 0.10
N THR A 31 -7.25 8.27 0.38
CA THR A 31 -5.89 7.95 0.85
C THR A 31 -5.90 6.98 2.05
N SER A 32 -6.84 7.14 2.97
CA SER A 32 -7.02 6.28 4.14
C SER A 32 -7.50 4.87 3.79
N GLY A 33 -8.38 4.74 2.78
CA GLY A 33 -8.82 3.45 2.27
C GLY A 33 -7.70 2.72 1.55
N ALA A 34 -6.95 3.45 0.71
CA ALA A 34 -5.88 2.89 -0.08
C ALA A 34 -4.71 2.44 0.82
N LEU A 35 -4.42 3.18 1.90
CA LEU A 35 -3.39 2.79 2.87
C LEU A 35 -3.76 1.50 3.62
N ARG A 36 -5.03 1.35 4.04
CA ARG A 36 -5.51 0.11 4.70
C ARG A 36 -5.46 -1.08 3.75
N ALA A 37 -5.86 -0.90 2.50
CA ALA A 37 -5.77 -1.95 1.48
C ALA A 37 -4.32 -2.37 1.21
N ALA A 38 -3.39 -1.41 1.11
CA ALA A 38 -1.97 -1.69 0.93
C ALA A 38 -1.38 -2.44 2.14
N LEU A 39 -1.72 -2.03 3.37
CA LEU A 39 -1.32 -2.73 4.60
C LEU A 39 -1.90 -4.16 4.67
N ALA A 40 -3.15 -4.36 4.25
CA ALA A 40 -3.75 -5.69 4.19
C ALA A 40 -3.04 -6.60 3.16
N LEU A 41 -2.67 -6.06 2.00
CA LEU A 41 -1.88 -6.77 0.98
C LEU A 41 -0.48 -7.15 1.49
N LEU A 42 0.22 -6.23 2.15
CA LEU A 42 1.56 -6.47 2.68
C LEU A 42 1.56 -7.39 3.91
N GLY A 43 0.54 -7.31 4.76
CA GLY A 43 0.36 -8.19 5.92
C GLY A 43 0.03 -9.64 5.55
N LYS A 44 -0.55 -9.87 4.37
CA LYS A 44 -0.77 -11.21 3.79
C LYS A 44 0.51 -11.82 3.19
N ALA A 45 1.52 -11.00 2.88
CA ALA A 45 2.78 -11.39 2.29
C ALA A 45 3.90 -11.66 3.31
N ARG A 46 3.58 -11.61 4.62
CA ARG A 46 4.46 -12.01 5.71
C ARG A 46 4.41 -13.51 5.98
#